data_AF-A0AAD9UVJ1-F1
#
_entry.id   AF-A0AAD9UVJ1-F1
#
_cell.length_a   1.000
_cell.length_b   1.000
_cell.length_c   1.000
_cell.angle_alpha   90.00
_cell.angle_beta   90.00
_cell.angle_gamma   90.00
#
_symmetry.space_group_name_H-M   'P 1'
#
loop_
_entity.id
_entity.type
_entity.pdbx_description
1 polymer ?
#
loop_
_entity_poly.entity_id
_entity_poly.type
_entity_poly.pdbx_seq_one_letter_code
_entity_poly.pdbx_strand_id
1 'polypeptide(L)'
;PFLLNATLRHHISQYSLDAEFVENLLNSFYVDDLVSGERNLEKCSLLYEKSKKCLSEGGFNLRKWISNSPQLLELIREDRTRTKENCLEPQPVVEDTETYARITMGHLEELDMKNEHKVLGLNWNCVSDEFIFRFEAILKLAESLEPTRRSLLKVTSSFFDPLGILSPVLVQMKLLFQLLCQENVAWDAPLPEPLLLEHFWKRWSREYVTELRNLHRHKSRPERSISISVGDVVTLFEDNLPRSQWRLGRVEQLISSSDDNVRAAVVRVITKTGRPGTVKRPIQKLFPLEVQDGVTNDEQPPQERGQEGAGRT
;
A
#
# COMPACT_ATOMS: atom_id res chain seq x y z
N PRO A 1 11.68 11.42 -19.86
CA PRO A 1 10.99 11.78 -18.59
C PRO A 1 11.49 13.08 -17.94
N PHE A 2 12.80 13.27 -17.74
CA PHE A 2 13.33 14.45 -17.04
C PHE A 2 13.02 15.79 -17.73
N LEU A 3 13.26 15.88 -19.05
CA LEU A 3 12.97 17.09 -19.81
C LEU A 3 11.48 17.44 -19.80
N LEU A 4 10.61 16.45 -19.98
CA LEU A 4 9.15 16.63 -19.88
C LEU A 4 8.75 17.22 -18.51
N ASN A 5 9.24 16.63 -17.42
CA ASN A 5 9.01 17.13 -16.06
C ASN A 5 9.50 18.57 -15.88
N ALA A 6 10.69 18.89 -16.37
CA ALA A 6 11.25 20.24 -16.29
C ALA A 6 10.38 21.24 -17.08
N THR A 7 9.93 20.88 -18.29
CA THR A 7 9.05 21.71 -19.11
C THR A 7 7.68 21.91 -18.46
N LEU A 8 7.06 20.84 -17.95
CA LEU A 8 5.79 20.92 -17.22
C LEU A 8 5.91 21.85 -16.01
N ARG A 9 6.95 21.66 -15.19
CA ARG A 9 7.22 22.50 -14.01
C ARG A 9 7.42 23.96 -14.38
N HIS A 10 8.22 24.23 -15.42
CA HIS A 10 8.45 25.58 -15.91
C HIS A 10 7.14 26.21 -16.37
N HIS A 11 6.39 25.54 -17.25
CA HIS A 11 5.12 26.03 -17.77
C HIS A 11 4.10 26.33 -16.66
N ILE A 12 3.87 25.38 -15.76
CA ILE A 12 2.93 25.54 -14.64
C ILE A 12 3.37 26.68 -13.71
N SER A 13 4.68 26.85 -13.46
CA SER A 13 5.19 27.94 -12.62
C SER A 13 4.96 29.35 -13.19
N GLN A 14 4.79 29.47 -14.51
CA GLN A 14 4.51 30.76 -15.16
C GLN A 14 3.01 31.12 -15.14
N TYR A 15 2.14 30.20 -14.71
CA TYR A 15 0.70 30.42 -14.69
C TYR A 15 0.31 31.39 -13.56
N SER A 16 0.14 32.66 -13.88
CA SER A 16 0.00 33.76 -12.90
C SER A 16 -1.40 33.91 -12.28
N LEU A 17 -2.34 33.03 -12.61
CA LEU A 17 -3.75 33.20 -12.27
C LEU A 17 -4.10 32.80 -10.83
N ASP A 18 -3.34 31.86 -10.24
CA ASP A 18 -3.69 31.27 -8.93
C ASP A 18 -2.50 30.52 -8.31
N ALA A 19 -1.86 31.11 -7.29
CA ALA A 19 -0.66 30.56 -6.67
C ALA A 19 -0.92 29.24 -5.94
N GLU A 20 -2.07 29.11 -5.27
CA GLU A 20 -2.45 27.90 -4.53
C GLU A 20 -2.71 26.74 -5.51
N PHE A 21 -3.42 27.01 -6.60
CA PHE A 21 -3.63 26.02 -7.66
C PHE A 21 -2.31 25.57 -8.32
N VAL A 22 -1.38 26.50 -8.59
CA VAL A 22 -0.07 26.18 -9.18
C VAL A 22 0.72 25.26 -8.27
N GLU A 23 0.80 25.58 -6.98
CA GLU A 23 1.49 24.74 -6.01
C GLU A 23 0.87 23.35 -5.92
N ASN A 24 -0.46 23.28 -5.82
CA ASN A 24 -1.18 22.01 -5.79
C ASN A 24 -0.94 21.20 -7.07
N LEU A 25 -1.06 21.81 -8.25
CA LEU A 25 -0.87 21.13 -9.53
C LEU A 25 0.56 20.58 -9.67
N LEU A 26 1.58 21.35 -9.27
CA LEU A 26 2.98 20.90 -9.28
C LEU A 26 3.22 19.69 -8.37
N ASN A 27 2.52 19.63 -7.24
CA ASN A 27 2.61 18.53 -6.28
C ASN A 27 1.78 17.29 -6.70
N SER A 28 0.82 17.47 -7.60
CA SER A 28 -0.05 16.39 -8.11
C SER A 28 0.55 15.61 -9.28
N PHE A 29 1.67 16.05 -9.87
CA PHE A 29 2.33 15.33 -10.95
C PHE A 29 3.30 14.26 -10.44
N TYR A 30 3.13 13.03 -10.92
CA TYR A 30 4.13 11.98 -10.86
C TYR A 30 4.59 11.62 -12.27
N VAL A 31 5.79 12.10 -12.64
CA VAL A 31 6.32 11.97 -14.00
C VAL A 31 5.34 12.55 -15.04
N ASP A 32 4.62 11.72 -15.77
CA ASP A 32 3.63 12.11 -16.78
C ASP A 32 2.18 11.98 -16.31
N ASP A 33 1.94 11.35 -15.15
CA ASP A 33 0.61 11.17 -14.57
C ASP A 33 0.23 12.35 -13.66
N LEU A 34 -0.93 12.96 -13.92
CA LEU A 34 -1.56 13.90 -13.00
C LEU A 34 -2.51 13.14 -12.07
N VAL A 35 -2.19 13.09 -10.78
CA VAL A 35 -2.99 12.43 -9.75
C VAL A 35 -3.38 13.44 -8.69
N SER A 36 -4.68 13.75 -8.60
CA SER A 36 -5.20 14.74 -7.66
C SER A 36 -6.63 14.41 -7.25
N GLY A 37 -7.09 14.97 -6.14
CA GLY A 37 -8.45 14.77 -5.65
C GLY A 37 -8.93 15.95 -4.79
N GLU A 38 -10.24 16.06 -4.66
CA GLU A 38 -10.91 17.11 -3.90
C GLU A 38 -12.11 16.55 -3.14
N ARG A 39 -12.61 17.29 -2.13
CA ARG A 39 -13.67 16.78 -1.23
C ARG A 39 -15.08 16.89 -1.80
N ASN A 40 -15.27 17.64 -2.88
CA ASN A 40 -16.60 17.88 -3.47
C ASN A 40 -16.53 17.96 -5.00
N LEU A 41 -17.68 17.74 -5.65
CA LEU A 41 -17.78 17.70 -7.10
C LEU A 41 -17.42 19.03 -7.76
N GLU A 42 -17.83 20.15 -7.15
CA GLU A 42 -17.58 21.50 -7.69
C GLU A 42 -16.08 21.83 -7.76
N LYS A 43 -15.34 21.57 -6.67
CA LYS A 43 -13.88 21.74 -6.63
C LYS A 43 -13.18 20.75 -7.54
N CYS A 44 -13.64 19.50 -7.62
CA CYS A 44 -13.11 18.53 -8.59
C CYS A 44 -13.29 19.01 -10.04
N SER A 45 -14.46 19.55 -10.38
CA SER A 45 -14.75 20.11 -11.70
C SER A 45 -13.87 21.33 -12.00
N LEU A 46 -13.74 22.24 -11.04
CA LEU A 46 -12.87 23.40 -11.16
C LEU A 46 -11.40 22.99 -11.35
N LEU A 47 -10.94 22.00 -10.60
CA LEU A 47 -9.59 21.44 -10.72
C LEU A 47 -9.37 20.84 -12.11
N TYR A 48 -10.33 20.05 -12.61
CA TYR A 48 -10.30 19.49 -13.97
C TYR A 48 -10.17 20.59 -15.03
N GLU A 49 -11.06 21.60 -14.99
CA GLU A 49 -11.08 22.69 -15.96
C GLU A 49 -9.81 23.54 -15.91
N LYS A 50 -9.37 23.95 -14.70
CA LYS A 50 -8.15 24.73 -14.52
C LYS A 50 -6.91 23.95 -14.99
N SER A 51 -6.82 22.67 -14.67
CA SER A 51 -5.69 21.81 -15.09
C SER A 51 -5.65 21.66 -16.60
N LYS A 52 -6.80 21.35 -17.22
CA LYS A 52 -6.92 21.21 -18.68
C LYS A 52 -6.51 22.50 -19.39
N LYS A 53 -7.03 23.65 -18.94
CA LYS A 53 -6.73 24.97 -19.52
C LYS A 53 -5.25 25.33 -19.37
N CYS A 54 -4.73 25.27 -18.14
CA CYS A 54 -3.34 25.60 -17.85
C CYS A 54 -2.39 24.79 -18.74
N LEU A 55 -2.62 23.49 -18.88
CA LEU A 55 -1.73 22.63 -19.65
C LEU A 55 -1.92 22.77 -21.16
N SER A 56 -3.14 23.02 -21.64
CA SER A 56 -3.38 23.24 -23.06
C SER A 56 -2.72 24.52 -23.58
N GLU A 57 -2.58 25.55 -22.76
CA GLU A 57 -1.79 26.76 -23.08
C GLU A 57 -0.31 26.45 -23.32
N GLY A 58 0.22 25.38 -22.71
CA GLY A 58 1.57 24.88 -22.93
C GLY A 58 1.68 23.83 -24.04
N GLY A 59 0.59 23.56 -24.77
CA GLY A 59 0.51 22.50 -25.78
C GLY A 59 0.35 21.08 -25.21
N PHE A 60 0.15 20.94 -23.90
CA PHE A 60 -0.05 19.64 -23.26
C PHE A 60 -1.54 19.29 -23.21
N ASN A 61 -1.93 18.23 -23.93
CA ASN A 61 -3.29 17.73 -23.90
C ASN A 61 -3.44 16.61 -22.87
N LEU A 62 -4.10 16.89 -21.74
CA LEU A 62 -4.42 15.88 -20.73
C LEU A 62 -5.50 14.91 -21.25
N ARG A 63 -5.20 13.62 -21.21
CA ARG A 63 -6.05 12.54 -21.73
C ARG A 63 -6.25 11.45 -20.67
N LYS A 64 -7.07 10.45 -20.98
CA LYS A 64 -7.29 9.25 -20.14
C LYS A 64 -7.74 9.54 -18.70
N TRP A 65 -8.48 10.64 -18.48
CA TRP A 65 -9.12 10.97 -17.20
C TRP A 65 -9.93 9.79 -16.62
N ILE A 66 -9.68 9.51 -15.34
CA ILE A 66 -10.33 8.49 -14.51
C ILE A 66 -10.72 9.17 -13.19
N SER A 67 -11.86 8.80 -12.61
CA SER A 67 -12.35 9.32 -11.33
C SER A 67 -13.24 8.30 -10.63
N ASN A 68 -13.28 8.36 -9.30
CA ASN A 68 -14.23 7.60 -8.48
C ASN A 68 -15.63 8.24 -8.42
N SER A 69 -15.81 9.44 -8.97
CA SER A 69 -17.12 10.10 -9.07
C SER A 69 -17.75 9.87 -10.45
N PRO A 70 -18.89 9.16 -10.52
CA PRO A 70 -19.63 9.00 -11.77
C PRO A 70 -20.08 10.33 -12.37
N GLN A 71 -20.46 11.31 -11.52
CA GLN A 71 -20.90 12.63 -11.94
C GLN A 71 -19.76 13.41 -12.63
N LEU A 72 -18.55 13.34 -12.08
CA LEU A 72 -17.38 13.98 -12.70
C LEU A 72 -17.02 13.29 -14.01
N LEU A 73 -17.08 11.96 -14.08
CA LEU A 73 -16.83 11.23 -15.32
C LEU A 73 -17.81 11.62 -16.44
N GLU A 74 -19.08 11.83 -16.11
CA GLU A 74 -20.07 12.27 -17.09
C GLU A 74 -19.77 13.68 -17.61
N LEU A 75 -19.46 14.62 -16.71
CA LEU A 75 -19.04 15.98 -17.09
C LEU A 75 -17.83 15.97 -18.04
N ILE A 76 -16.84 15.12 -17.75
CA ILE A 76 -15.66 14.96 -18.60
C ILE A 76 -16.02 14.35 -19.97
N ARG A 77 -16.98 13.44 -20.04
CA ARG A 77 -17.46 12.88 -21.32
C ARG A 77 -18.15 13.94 -22.16
N GLU A 78 -19.05 14.71 -21.57
CA GLU A 78 -19.78 15.80 -22.24
C GLU A 78 -18.82 16.89 -22.75
N ASP A 79 -17.82 17.28 -21.97
CA ASP A 79 -16.83 18.27 -22.39
C ASP A 79 -15.97 17.75 -23.56
N ARG A 80 -15.69 16.44 -23.61
CA ARG A 80 -14.98 15.80 -24.72
C ARG A 80 -15.81 15.74 -26.01
N THR A 81 -17.10 15.41 -25.93
CA THR A 81 -17.97 15.38 -27.12
C THR A 81 -18.11 16.76 -27.73
N ARG A 82 -18.34 17.79 -26.89
CA ARG A 82 -18.38 19.20 -27.32
C ARG A 82 -17.09 19.66 -27.99
N THR A 83 -15.93 19.17 -27.53
CA THR A 83 -14.64 19.54 -28.13
C THR A 83 -14.43 18.83 -29.48
N LYS A 84 -14.89 17.59 -29.63
CA LYS A 84 -14.78 16.81 -30.87
C LYS A 84 -15.69 17.33 -31.99
N GLU A 85 -16.92 17.73 -31.68
CA GLU A 85 -17.84 18.31 -32.67
C GLU A 85 -17.31 19.63 -33.28
N ASN A 86 -16.40 20.32 -32.58
CA ASN A 86 -15.82 21.59 -33.01
C ASN A 86 -14.46 21.46 -33.72
N CYS A 87 -13.92 20.25 -33.93
CA CYS A 87 -12.62 20.03 -34.58
C CYS A 87 -12.74 19.07 -35.77
N LEU A 88 -12.35 19.51 -36.97
CA LEU A 88 -12.08 18.61 -38.10
C LEU A 88 -10.95 17.66 -37.71
N GLU A 89 -11.20 16.35 -37.78
CA GLU A 89 -10.34 15.31 -37.19
C GLU A 89 -8.88 15.35 -37.69
N PRO A 90 -7.88 15.33 -36.80
CA PRO A 90 -6.62 14.67 -37.08
C PRO A 90 -6.81 13.15 -36.92
N GLN A 91 -6.31 12.38 -37.89
CA GLN A 91 -6.41 10.92 -37.95
C GLN A 91 -6.05 10.22 -36.63
N PRO A 92 -6.68 9.07 -36.32
CA PRO A 92 -6.35 8.29 -35.15
C PRO A 92 -4.91 7.79 -35.25
N VAL A 93 -4.00 8.41 -34.51
CA VAL A 93 -2.68 7.86 -34.25
C VAL A 93 -2.89 6.63 -33.36
N VAL A 94 -2.73 5.45 -33.95
CA VAL A 94 -2.70 4.18 -33.24
C VAL A 94 -1.47 4.21 -32.32
N GLU A 95 -1.70 4.35 -31.03
CA GLU A 95 -0.65 4.44 -30.01
C GLU A 95 -0.36 3.02 -29.51
N ASP A 96 0.68 2.39 -30.09
CA ASP A 96 1.23 1.08 -29.67
C ASP A 96 1.77 1.16 -28.23
N THR A 97 0.87 1.07 -27.25
CA THR A 97 1.24 0.90 -25.83
C THR A 97 0.77 -0.46 -25.36
N GLU A 98 1.31 -1.51 -25.99
CA GLU A 98 1.43 -2.80 -25.32
C GLU A 98 2.35 -2.63 -24.11
N THR A 99 1.75 -2.27 -22.98
CA THR A 99 2.45 -2.04 -21.72
C THR A 99 3.12 -3.35 -21.31
N TYR A 100 4.43 -3.32 -21.04
CA TYR A 100 5.26 -4.44 -20.54
C TYR A 100 4.56 -5.29 -19.46
N ALA A 101 3.73 -4.64 -18.63
CA ALA A 101 2.92 -5.27 -17.60
C ALA A 101 1.85 -6.27 -18.12
N ARG A 102 1.34 -6.09 -19.35
CA ARG A 102 0.38 -7.01 -19.99
C ARG A 102 1.05 -8.33 -20.38
N ILE A 103 2.35 -8.26 -20.70
CA ILE A 103 3.19 -9.44 -21.01
C ILE A 103 3.58 -10.18 -19.73
N THR A 104 3.87 -9.45 -18.64
CA THR A 104 4.35 -10.08 -17.39
C THR A 104 3.25 -10.64 -16.48
N MET A 105 2.02 -10.11 -16.51
CA MET A 105 0.96 -10.48 -15.54
C MET A 105 -0.12 -11.45 -16.06
N GLY A 106 0.00 -11.96 -17.28
CA GLY A 106 -0.88 -13.00 -17.81
C GLY A 106 -2.29 -12.53 -18.18
N HIS A 107 -2.88 -13.20 -19.16
CA HIS A 107 -4.28 -13.09 -19.54
C HIS A 107 -5.17 -13.57 -18.37
N LEU A 108 -5.62 -12.66 -17.51
CA LEU A 108 -6.70 -12.94 -16.56
C LEU A 108 -7.96 -12.20 -17.03
N GLU A 109 -8.86 -13.01 -17.59
CA GLU A 109 -10.27 -12.84 -17.93
C GLU A 109 -10.92 -11.44 -17.77
N GLU A 110 -11.50 -10.96 -18.88
CA GLU A 110 -12.08 -9.63 -19.13
C GLU A 110 -13.36 -9.27 -18.35
N LEU A 111 -13.79 -10.06 -17.36
CA LEU A 111 -15.14 -9.91 -16.81
C LEU A 111 -15.27 -8.94 -15.61
N ASP A 112 -14.16 -8.55 -14.95
CA ASP A 112 -14.16 -7.63 -13.79
C ASP A 112 -13.44 -6.28 -14.06
N MET A 113 -12.89 -6.10 -15.26
CA MET A 113 -11.92 -5.03 -15.58
C MET A 113 -12.50 -3.66 -15.97
N LYS A 114 -13.82 -3.44 -16.00
CA LYS A 114 -14.38 -2.14 -16.44
C LYS A 114 -14.09 -0.98 -15.49
N ASN A 115 -13.96 -1.26 -14.20
CA ASN A 115 -13.79 -0.25 -13.15
C ASN A 115 -12.37 -0.25 -12.56
N GLU A 116 -11.51 -1.13 -13.04
CA GLU A 116 -10.14 -1.25 -12.57
C GLU A 116 -9.19 -0.50 -13.49
N HIS A 117 -8.42 0.39 -12.88
CA HIS A 117 -7.43 1.19 -13.57
C HIS A 117 -6.10 1.08 -12.87
N LYS A 118 -5.01 1.20 -13.63
CA LYS A 118 -3.68 1.35 -13.04
C LYS A 118 -3.42 2.80 -12.72
N VAL A 119 -2.97 3.05 -11.49
CA VAL A 119 -2.50 4.35 -11.03
C VAL A 119 -1.14 4.15 -10.36
N LEU A 120 -0.11 4.79 -10.91
CA LEU A 120 1.28 4.69 -10.42
C LEU A 120 1.81 3.24 -10.30
N GLY A 121 1.28 2.30 -11.08
CA GLY A 121 1.63 0.88 -11.06
C GLY A 121 0.78 0.00 -10.13
N LEU A 122 -0.12 0.59 -9.33
CA LEU A 122 -1.10 -0.12 -8.49
C LEU A 122 -2.43 -0.28 -9.23
N ASN A 123 -3.15 -1.37 -8.96
CA ASN A 123 -4.53 -1.52 -9.43
C ASN A 123 -5.47 -0.77 -8.48
N TRP A 124 -6.37 0.05 -9.02
CA TRP A 124 -7.34 0.83 -8.29
C TRP A 124 -8.73 0.61 -8.89
N ASN A 125 -9.68 0.22 -8.05
CA ASN A 125 -11.09 0.20 -8.40
C ASN A 125 -11.66 1.60 -8.14
N CYS A 126 -12.02 2.31 -9.21
CA CYS A 126 -12.52 3.67 -9.07
C CYS A 126 -13.90 3.70 -8.42
N VAL A 127 -14.75 2.70 -8.60
CA VAL A 127 -16.12 2.72 -8.07
C VAL A 127 -16.15 2.47 -6.56
N SER A 128 -15.37 1.51 -6.06
CA SER A 128 -15.27 1.25 -4.61
C SER A 128 -14.25 2.15 -3.91
N ASP A 129 -13.42 2.86 -4.66
CA ASP A 129 -12.28 3.65 -4.19
C ASP A 129 -11.29 2.82 -3.36
N GLU A 130 -10.89 1.67 -3.92
CA GLU A 130 -10.03 0.70 -3.23
C GLU A 130 -8.84 0.30 -4.11
N PHE A 131 -7.65 0.22 -3.50
CA PHE A 131 -6.51 -0.43 -4.12
C PHE A 131 -6.68 -1.96 -4.09
N ILE A 132 -6.40 -2.60 -5.22
CA ILE A 132 -6.53 -4.04 -5.38
C ILE A 132 -5.14 -4.68 -5.42
N PHE A 133 -4.89 -5.57 -4.46
CA PHE A 133 -3.70 -6.41 -4.41
C PHE A 133 -4.10 -7.86 -4.67
N ARG A 134 -3.66 -8.42 -5.81
CA ARG A 134 -3.99 -9.79 -6.22
C ARG A 134 -2.95 -10.77 -5.69
N PHE A 135 -3.18 -11.27 -4.48
CA PHE A 135 -2.29 -12.25 -3.84
C PHE A 135 -2.34 -13.63 -4.50
N GLU A 136 -3.46 -14.00 -5.11
CA GLU A 136 -3.70 -15.34 -5.69
C GLU A 136 -2.61 -15.75 -6.71
N ALA A 137 -2.26 -14.86 -7.64
CA ALA A 137 -1.24 -15.15 -8.64
C ALA A 137 0.15 -15.30 -8.01
N ILE A 138 0.44 -14.53 -6.95
CA ILE A 138 1.71 -14.58 -6.24
C ILE A 138 1.81 -15.86 -5.41
N LEU A 139 0.70 -16.30 -4.81
CA LEU A 139 0.61 -17.57 -4.09
C LEU A 139 0.86 -18.76 -5.01
N LYS A 140 0.20 -18.80 -6.17
CA LYS A 140 0.44 -19.85 -7.19
C LYS A 140 1.89 -19.86 -7.66
N LEU A 141 2.48 -18.67 -7.85
CA LEU A 141 3.90 -18.57 -8.16
C LEU A 141 4.76 -19.15 -7.04
N ALA A 142 4.49 -18.79 -5.78
CA ALA A 142 5.24 -19.29 -4.63
C ALA A 142 5.17 -20.82 -4.49
N GLU A 143 3.99 -21.41 -4.71
CA GLU A 143 3.77 -22.86 -4.68
C GLU A 143 4.49 -23.59 -5.81
N SER A 144 4.63 -22.96 -6.98
CA SER A 144 5.30 -23.56 -8.15
C SER A 144 6.84 -23.53 -8.09
N LEU A 145 7.42 -22.76 -7.18
CA LEU A 145 8.86 -22.53 -7.11
C LEU A 145 9.52 -23.48 -6.11
N GLU A 146 10.71 -23.97 -6.46
CA GLU A 146 11.52 -24.74 -5.52
C GLU A 146 11.88 -23.89 -4.28
N PRO A 147 11.92 -24.48 -3.07
CA PRO A 147 12.19 -23.75 -1.83
C PRO A 147 13.68 -23.40 -1.75
N THR A 148 14.03 -22.27 -2.36
CA THR A 148 15.37 -21.68 -2.38
C THR A 148 15.31 -20.22 -1.93
N ARG A 149 16.46 -19.65 -1.57
CA ARG A 149 16.56 -18.22 -1.22
C ARG A 149 16.20 -17.33 -2.40
N ARG A 150 16.57 -17.74 -3.63
CA ARG A 150 16.19 -17.02 -4.84
C ARG A 150 14.68 -17.02 -5.05
N SER A 151 14.00 -18.14 -4.81
CA SER A 151 12.54 -18.23 -4.93
C SER A 151 11.82 -17.31 -3.94
N LEU A 152 12.25 -17.30 -2.68
CA LEU A 152 11.70 -16.37 -1.68
C LEU A 152 11.91 -14.90 -2.08
N LEU A 153 13.10 -14.55 -2.57
CA LEU A 153 13.37 -13.19 -3.04
C LEU A 153 12.49 -12.83 -4.25
N LYS A 154 12.31 -13.76 -5.19
CA LYS A 154 11.47 -13.58 -6.38
C LYS A 154 10.02 -13.29 -6.00
N VAL A 155 9.45 -14.06 -5.06
CA VAL A 155 8.10 -13.84 -4.53
C VAL A 155 8.03 -12.50 -3.79
N THR A 156 8.96 -12.23 -2.88
CA THR A 156 8.98 -10.98 -2.10
C THR A 156 9.08 -9.74 -3.00
N SER A 157 9.85 -9.82 -4.08
CA SER A 157 10.06 -8.71 -5.03
C SER A 157 8.90 -8.52 -6.02
N SER A 158 7.99 -9.50 -6.12
CA SER A 158 6.79 -9.38 -6.96
C SER A 158 5.73 -8.44 -6.39
N PHE A 159 5.82 -8.14 -5.09
CA PHE A 159 4.97 -7.15 -4.46
C PHE A 159 5.45 -5.74 -4.80
N PHE A 160 4.64 -5.03 -5.59
CA PHE A 160 4.83 -3.60 -5.82
C PHE A 160 4.05 -2.80 -4.78
N ASP A 161 4.76 -2.23 -3.80
CA ASP A 161 4.18 -1.47 -2.69
C ASP A 161 4.92 -0.14 -2.44
N PRO A 162 4.78 0.86 -3.34
CA PRO A 162 5.46 2.14 -3.20
C PRO A 162 4.98 2.96 -1.99
N LEU A 163 3.79 2.66 -1.45
CA LEU A 163 3.18 3.38 -0.33
C LEU A 163 3.41 2.70 1.03
N GLY A 164 4.00 1.51 1.04
CA GLY A 164 4.21 0.73 2.26
C GLY A 164 2.90 0.16 2.85
N ILE A 165 1.81 0.08 2.09
CA ILE A 165 0.51 -0.44 2.53
C ILE A 165 0.60 -1.92 2.88
N LEU A 166 1.37 -2.68 2.10
CA LEU A 166 1.63 -4.10 2.30
C LEU A 166 2.80 -4.37 3.26
N SER A 167 3.40 -3.34 3.88
CA SER A 167 4.53 -3.53 4.81
C SER A 167 4.27 -4.58 5.90
N PRO A 168 3.09 -4.64 6.55
CA PRO A 168 2.76 -5.72 7.48
C PRO A 168 2.94 -7.10 6.86
N VAL A 169 2.43 -7.29 5.65
CA VAL A 169 2.52 -8.53 4.88
C VAL A 169 3.98 -8.86 4.52
N LEU A 170 4.72 -7.84 4.08
CA LEU A 170 6.06 -7.98 3.53
C LEU A 170 7.13 -8.15 4.60
N VAL A 171 6.93 -7.65 5.82
CA VAL A 171 7.95 -7.74 6.87
C VAL A 171 8.24 -9.19 7.24
N GLN A 172 7.23 -10.05 7.30
CA GLN A 172 7.39 -11.47 7.60
C GLN A 172 8.22 -12.18 6.53
N MET A 173 7.97 -11.88 5.24
CA MET A 173 8.77 -12.40 4.12
C MET A 173 10.22 -11.91 4.19
N LYS A 174 10.43 -10.63 4.50
CA LYS A 174 11.77 -10.03 4.61
C LYS A 174 12.56 -10.57 5.80
N LEU A 175 11.90 -10.83 6.93
CA LEU A 175 12.50 -11.46 8.11
C LEU A 175 12.92 -12.89 7.80
N LEU A 176 12.03 -13.67 7.18
CA LEU A 176 12.38 -15.01 6.72
C LEU A 176 13.56 -14.99 5.75
N PHE A 177 13.54 -14.06 4.78
CA PHE A 177 14.65 -13.91 3.84
C PHE A 177 15.96 -13.54 4.54
N GLN A 178 15.91 -12.67 5.54
CA GLN A 178 17.08 -12.32 6.34
C GLN A 178 17.63 -13.52 7.12
N LEU A 179 16.76 -14.32 7.75
CA LEU A 179 17.15 -15.55 8.46
C LEU A 179 17.86 -16.52 7.50
N LEU A 180 17.29 -16.74 6.32
CA LEU A 180 17.90 -17.62 5.31
C LEU A 180 19.21 -17.05 4.73
N CYS A 181 19.42 -15.73 4.77
CA CYS A 181 20.70 -15.13 4.39
C CYS A 181 21.79 -15.33 5.45
N GLN A 182 21.41 -15.51 6.71
CA GLN A 182 22.36 -15.84 7.79
C GLN A 182 22.80 -17.31 7.73
N GLU A 183 21.97 -18.17 7.15
CA GLU A 183 22.35 -19.54 6.80
C GLU A 183 23.38 -19.56 5.66
N ASN A 184 24.45 -20.33 5.83
CA ASN A 184 25.53 -20.47 4.85
C ASN A 184 25.15 -21.42 3.69
N VAL A 185 23.97 -21.22 3.13
CA VAL A 185 23.40 -21.97 1.99
C VAL A 185 23.71 -21.20 0.71
N ALA A 186 23.67 -21.83 -0.48
CA ALA A 186 23.78 -21.11 -1.75
C ALA A 186 22.43 -20.47 -2.16
N TRP A 187 22.42 -19.60 -3.17
CA TRP A 187 21.19 -18.92 -3.62
C TRP A 187 20.13 -19.87 -4.20
N ASP A 188 20.60 -20.86 -4.96
CA ASP A 188 19.79 -21.83 -5.71
C ASP A 188 19.82 -23.23 -5.06
N ALA A 189 20.47 -23.38 -3.92
CA ALA A 189 20.46 -24.63 -3.18
C ALA A 189 19.13 -24.81 -2.45
N PRO A 190 18.64 -26.07 -2.32
CA PRO A 190 17.48 -26.37 -1.50
C PRO A 190 17.75 -25.96 -0.05
N LEU A 191 16.73 -25.42 0.61
CA LEU A 191 16.82 -25.04 2.01
C LEU A 191 17.01 -26.28 2.91
N PRO A 192 17.73 -26.16 4.04
CA PRO A 192 17.94 -27.27 4.98
C PRO A 192 16.62 -27.86 5.51
N GLU A 193 15.61 -27.01 5.68
CA GLU A 193 14.24 -27.40 6.01
C GLU A 193 13.28 -26.93 4.90
N PRO A 194 13.08 -27.73 3.82
CA PRO A 194 12.19 -27.35 2.71
C PRO A 194 10.75 -27.09 3.15
N LEU A 195 10.28 -27.82 4.17
CA LEU A 195 8.94 -27.69 4.75
C LEU A 195 8.73 -26.36 5.45
N LEU A 196 9.80 -25.68 5.88
CA LEU A 196 9.70 -24.36 6.52
C LEU A 196 9.02 -23.35 5.60
N LEU A 197 9.41 -23.35 4.32
CA LEU A 197 8.88 -22.40 3.35
C LEU A 197 7.43 -22.73 2.97
N GLU A 198 7.11 -24.03 2.81
CA GLU A 198 5.74 -24.49 2.56
C GLU A 198 4.81 -24.12 3.72
N HIS A 199 5.21 -24.41 4.97
CA HIS A 199 4.46 -24.05 6.16
C HIS A 199 4.30 -22.54 6.29
N PHE A 200 5.36 -21.78 6.02
CA PHE A 200 5.32 -20.32 6.02
C PHE A 200 4.27 -19.81 5.02
N TRP A 201 4.29 -20.27 3.76
CA TRP A 201 3.32 -19.83 2.75
C TRP A 201 1.89 -20.16 3.12
N LYS A 202 1.66 -21.38 3.62
CA LYS A 202 0.34 -21.80 4.07
C LYS A 202 -0.18 -20.94 5.21
N ARG A 203 0.65 -20.70 6.25
CA ARG A 203 0.28 -19.89 7.41
C ARG A 203 0.10 -18.42 7.04
N TRP A 204 1.05 -17.86 6.29
CA TRP A 204 1.00 -16.48 5.81
C TRP A 204 -0.26 -16.22 4.97
N SER A 205 -0.59 -17.11 4.03
CA SER A 205 -1.75 -16.99 3.17
C SER A 205 -3.07 -17.09 3.95
N ARG A 206 -3.22 -18.17 4.73
CA ARG A 206 -4.49 -18.52 5.36
C ARG A 206 -4.79 -17.66 6.58
N GLU A 207 -3.77 -17.35 7.38
CA GLU A 207 -3.93 -16.70 8.67
C GLU A 207 -3.57 -15.23 8.53
N TYR A 208 -2.34 -14.91 8.15
CA TYR A 208 -1.83 -13.53 8.21
C TYR A 208 -2.51 -12.57 7.21
N VAL A 209 -2.64 -12.96 5.94
CA VAL A 209 -3.32 -12.13 4.92
C VAL A 209 -4.81 -12.00 5.22
N THR A 210 -5.46 -13.07 5.70
CA THR A 210 -6.87 -13.05 6.10
C THR A 210 -7.11 -12.10 7.27
N GLU A 211 -6.28 -12.16 8.31
CA GLU A 211 -6.39 -11.27 9.46
C GLU A 211 -6.18 -9.81 9.08
N LEU A 212 -5.18 -9.50 8.25
CA LEU A 212 -4.99 -8.15 7.73
C LEU A 212 -6.18 -7.65 6.91
N ARG A 213 -6.77 -8.52 6.08
CA ARG A 213 -7.99 -8.20 5.33
C ARG A 213 -9.16 -7.90 6.27
N ASN A 214 -9.32 -8.69 7.33
CA ASN A 214 -10.38 -8.50 8.32
C ASN A 214 -10.21 -7.16 9.05
N LEU A 215 -8.98 -6.84 9.49
CA LEU A 215 -8.66 -5.55 10.09
C LEU A 215 -8.99 -4.38 9.16
N HIS A 216 -8.68 -4.49 7.87
CA HIS A 216 -8.94 -3.41 6.92
C HIS A 216 -10.43 -3.22 6.59
N ARG A 217 -11.22 -4.32 6.52
CA ARG A 217 -12.66 -4.27 6.19
C ARG A 217 -13.52 -3.77 7.35
N HIS A 218 -13.08 -3.90 8.60
CA HIS A 218 -13.80 -3.38 9.76
C HIS A 218 -13.59 -1.87 9.95
N LYS A 219 -13.97 -1.07 8.94
CA LYS A 219 -14.06 0.40 9.02
C LYS A 219 -15.15 0.93 9.98
N SER A 220 -15.92 0.04 10.64
CA SER A 220 -17.09 0.39 11.48
C SER A 220 -16.93 0.09 12.97
N ARG A 221 -15.72 -0.19 13.47
CA ARG A 221 -15.51 -0.26 14.93
C ARG A 221 -15.24 1.13 15.50
N PRO A 222 -15.81 1.50 16.66
CA PRO A 222 -15.44 2.72 17.37
C PRO A 222 -13.93 2.68 17.65
N GLU A 223 -13.30 3.87 17.72
CA GLU A 223 -11.89 4.11 18.04
C GLU A 223 -11.35 3.07 19.05
N ARG A 224 -10.83 1.95 18.55
CA ARG A 224 -9.95 1.14 19.38
C ARG A 224 -8.65 1.92 19.40
N SER A 225 -8.29 2.38 20.59
CA SER A 225 -6.91 2.62 20.95
C SER A 225 -6.10 1.46 20.39
N ILE A 226 -5.31 1.73 19.35
CA ILE A 226 -4.27 0.79 18.90
C ILE A 226 -3.47 0.46 20.16
N SER A 227 -3.61 -0.75 20.69
CA SER A 227 -2.84 -1.20 21.83
C SER A 227 -1.42 -1.43 21.33
N ILE A 228 -0.47 -0.67 21.85
CA ILE A 228 0.94 -0.85 21.53
C ILE A 228 1.60 -1.41 22.79
N SER A 229 2.35 -2.49 22.63
CA SER A 229 3.09 -3.14 23.69
C SER A 229 4.59 -2.90 23.57
N VAL A 230 5.31 -3.05 24.68
CA VAL A 230 6.78 -3.08 24.64
C VAL A 230 7.23 -4.27 23.79
N GLY A 231 8.10 -4.01 22.83
CA GLY A 231 8.55 -5.02 21.87
C GLY A 231 7.98 -4.85 20.47
N ASP A 232 6.83 -4.19 20.33
CA ASP A 232 6.16 -4.02 19.04
C ASP A 232 7.02 -3.24 18.04
N VAL A 233 6.98 -3.68 16.78
CA VAL A 233 7.56 -2.94 15.66
C VAL A 233 6.53 -1.96 15.12
N VAL A 234 6.89 -0.68 15.11
CA VAL A 234 6.01 0.43 14.72
C VAL A 234 6.65 1.28 13.62
N THR A 235 5.83 1.84 12.75
CA THR A 235 6.20 2.97 11.88
C THR A 235 5.92 4.29 12.60
N LEU A 236 6.83 5.24 12.45
CA LEU A 236 6.76 6.55 13.07
C LEU A 236 6.25 7.58 12.08
N PHE A 237 5.05 8.11 12.33
CA PHE A 237 4.47 9.17 11.52
C PHE A 237 5.28 10.47 11.63
N GLU A 238 5.63 11.02 10.48
CA GLU A 238 6.30 12.31 10.34
C GLU A 238 5.49 13.19 9.37
N ASP A 239 4.98 14.33 9.85
CA ASP A 239 3.97 15.15 9.14
C ASP A 239 4.42 15.58 7.73
N ASN A 240 5.73 15.74 7.53
CA ASN A 240 6.33 16.25 6.29
C ASN A 240 6.92 15.16 5.39
N LEU A 241 6.72 13.89 5.72
CA LEU A 241 7.26 12.78 4.94
C LEU A 241 6.13 11.86 4.44
N PRO A 242 6.21 11.39 3.18
CA PRO A 242 5.31 10.35 2.72
C PRO A 242 5.49 9.09 3.57
N ARG A 243 4.42 8.30 3.69
CA ARG A 243 4.40 7.07 4.51
C ARG A 243 5.55 6.11 4.22
N SER A 244 5.97 6.01 2.96
CA SER A 244 7.10 5.16 2.54
C SER A 244 8.45 5.56 3.13
N GLN A 245 8.57 6.79 3.64
CA GLN A 245 9.77 7.32 4.30
C GLN A 245 9.65 7.35 5.82
N TRP A 246 8.51 6.94 6.39
CA TRP A 246 8.37 6.83 7.85
C TRP A 246 9.34 5.80 8.40
N ARG A 247 10.02 6.19 9.48
CA ARG A 247 11.04 5.34 10.09
C ARG A 247 10.39 4.16 10.80
N LEU A 248 11.05 3.01 10.75
CA LEU A 248 10.72 1.87 11.58
C LEU A 248 11.43 1.98 12.92
N GLY A 249 10.76 1.48 13.95
CA GLY A 249 11.34 1.37 15.28
C GLY A 249 10.70 0.28 16.11
N ARG A 250 11.38 -0.10 17.18
CA ARG A 250 10.90 -1.06 18.18
C ARG A 250 10.57 -0.31 19.46
N VAL A 251 9.37 -0.53 20.00
CA VAL A 251 8.94 0.08 21.25
C VAL A 251 9.75 -0.51 22.40
N GLU A 252 10.44 0.34 23.14
CA GLU A 252 11.23 -0.07 24.31
C GLU A 252 10.52 0.19 25.63
N GLN A 253 9.73 1.27 25.68
CA GLN A 253 9.06 1.68 26.90
C GLN A 253 7.77 2.44 26.56
N LEU A 254 6.71 2.16 27.32
CA LEU A 254 5.47 2.93 27.31
C LEU A 254 5.48 3.96 28.44
N ILE A 255 4.92 5.14 28.16
CA ILE A 255 4.80 6.23 29.11
C ILE A 255 3.31 6.48 29.34
N SER A 256 2.83 6.01 30.49
CA SER A 256 1.47 6.24 30.99
C SER A 256 1.37 7.55 31.78
N SER A 257 0.18 8.14 31.79
CA SER A 257 -0.17 9.24 32.69
C SER A 257 -0.53 8.73 34.08
N SER A 258 -0.76 9.64 35.02
CA SER A 258 -1.43 9.39 36.32
C SER A 258 -2.71 8.55 36.21
N ASP A 259 -3.40 8.61 35.07
CA ASP A 259 -4.69 7.99 34.83
C ASP A 259 -4.55 6.60 34.13
N ASP A 260 -3.35 6.01 34.19
CA ASP A 260 -2.93 4.74 33.55
C ASP A 260 -3.04 4.68 32.01
N ASN A 261 -3.49 5.76 31.39
CA ASN A 261 -3.56 5.88 29.93
C ASN A 261 -2.16 6.11 29.32
N VAL A 262 -1.78 5.24 28.38
CA VAL A 262 -0.54 5.36 27.58
C VAL A 262 -0.65 6.53 26.61
N ARG A 263 0.17 7.58 26.80
CA ARG A 263 0.16 8.78 25.94
C ARG A 263 1.36 8.88 25.00
N ALA A 264 2.47 8.23 25.35
CA ALA A 264 3.68 8.23 24.55
C ALA A 264 4.47 6.93 24.71
N ALA A 265 5.40 6.68 23.79
CA ALA A 265 6.37 5.59 23.90
C ALA A 265 7.78 6.07 23.56
N VAL A 266 8.77 5.41 24.13
CA VAL A 266 10.18 5.49 23.72
C VAL A 266 10.42 4.38 22.71
N VAL A 267 10.87 4.76 21.52
CA VAL A 267 11.06 3.86 20.40
C VAL A 267 12.52 3.86 19.99
N ARG A 268 13.14 2.68 19.92
CA ARG A 268 14.46 2.47 19.34
C ARG A 268 14.34 2.54 17.83
N VAL A 269 15.14 3.38 17.20
CA VAL A 269 15.14 3.64 15.77
C VAL A 269 16.56 3.65 15.23
N ILE A 270 16.75 3.27 13.97
CA ILE A 270 18.04 3.45 13.28
C ILE A 270 18.09 4.89 12.77
N THR A 271 19.09 5.65 13.22
CA THR A 271 19.30 7.05 12.79
C THR A 271 19.80 7.11 11.34
N LYS A 272 19.75 8.29 10.72
CA LYS A 272 20.32 8.52 9.38
C LYS A 272 21.81 8.15 9.28
N THR A 273 22.51 8.10 10.41
CA THR A 273 23.93 7.69 10.51
C THR A 273 24.12 6.17 10.62
N GLY A 274 23.04 5.38 10.55
CA GLY A 274 23.07 3.92 10.71
C GLY A 274 23.19 3.44 12.16
N ARG A 275 23.38 4.35 13.13
CA ARG A 275 23.48 3.99 14.55
C ARG A 275 22.11 3.90 15.22
N PRO A 276 21.91 2.97 16.18
CA PRO A 276 20.71 2.94 17.00
C PRO A 276 20.63 4.21 17.85
N GLY A 277 19.44 4.79 17.89
CA GLY A 277 19.08 5.89 18.79
C GLY A 277 17.66 5.70 19.29
N THR A 278 17.25 6.52 20.23
CA THR A 278 15.89 6.49 20.79
C THR A 278 15.17 7.78 20.50
N VAL A 279 13.86 7.67 20.27
CA VAL A 279 12.97 8.83 20.09
C VAL A 279 11.72 8.65 20.93
N LYS A 280 11.28 9.74 21.57
CA LYS A 280 9.98 9.79 22.23
C LYS A 280 8.92 10.23 21.24
N ARG A 281 7.81 9.50 21.16
CA ARG A 281 6.69 9.80 20.26
C ARG A 281 5.34 9.64 20.95
N PRO A 282 4.36 10.52 20.68
CA PRO A 282 2.97 10.29 21.06
C PRO A 282 2.44 8.99 20.46
N ILE A 283 1.59 8.27 21.19
CA ILE A 283 1.07 6.97 20.76
C ILE A 283 0.31 7.05 19.42
N GLN A 284 -0.41 8.15 19.20
CA GLN A 284 -1.15 8.46 17.96
C GLN A 284 -0.25 8.63 16.72
N LYS A 285 1.06 8.81 16.89
CA LYS A 285 2.05 8.91 15.80
C LYS A 285 2.80 7.59 15.58
N LEU A 286 2.37 6.51 16.24
CA LEU A 286 2.97 5.18 16.14
C LEU A 286 1.94 4.22 15.56
N PHE A 287 2.33 3.53 14.49
CA PHE A 287 1.46 2.57 13.80
C PHE A 287 2.11 1.19 13.81
N PRO A 288 1.57 0.21 14.55
CA PRO A 288 2.14 -1.14 14.62
C PRO A 288 2.07 -1.81 13.25
N LEU A 289 3.12 -2.57 12.94
CA LEU A 289 3.20 -3.36 11.72
C LEU A 289 2.65 -4.78 11.88
N GLU A 290 2.61 -5.30 13.09
CA GLU A 290 2.19 -6.69 13.33
C GLU A 290 0.71 -6.74 13.69
N VAL A 291 0.05 -7.79 13.21
CA VAL A 291 -1.29 -8.15 13.68
C VAL A 291 -1.10 -8.76 15.05
N GLN A 292 -1.72 -8.17 16.07
CA GLN A 292 -1.77 -8.80 17.38
C GLN A 292 -2.66 -10.04 17.27
N ASP A 293 -2.11 -11.20 17.60
CA ASP A 293 -2.91 -12.38 17.84
C ASP A 293 -3.94 -12.00 18.91
N GLY A 294 -5.21 -11.98 18.53
CA GLY A 294 -6.30 -11.92 19.49
C GLY A 294 -6.25 -13.20 20.29
N VAL A 295 -5.42 -13.24 21.33
CA VAL A 295 -5.47 -14.30 22.33
C VAL A 295 -6.80 -14.13 23.05
N THR A 296 -7.86 -14.72 22.50
CA THR A 296 -9.00 -15.15 23.29
C THR A 296 -8.45 -16.22 24.22
N ASN A 297 -8.12 -15.83 25.45
CA ASN A 297 -7.81 -16.73 26.56
C ASN A 297 -9.06 -17.52 26.97
N ASP A 298 -9.62 -18.31 26.05
CA ASP A 298 -10.78 -19.18 26.28
C ASP A 298 -10.43 -20.63 25.90
N GLU A 299 -9.24 -21.09 26.27
CA GLU A 299 -8.96 -22.52 26.44
C GLU A 299 -8.29 -22.71 27.80
N GLN A 300 -9.10 -22.75 28.86
CA GLN A 300 -8.69 -23.46 30.06
C GLN A 300 -8.61 -24.96 29.70
N PRO A 301 -7.49 -25.65 29.98
CA PRO A 301 -7.40 -27.07 29.75
C PRO A 301 -8.48 -27.80 30.59
N PRO A 302 -9.03 -28.93 30.11
CA PRO A 302 -10.06 -29.65 30.84
C PRO A 302 -9.52 -30.09 32.20
N GLN A 303 -10.21 -29.69 33.28
CA GLN A 303 -9.97 -30.26 34.60
C GLN A 303 -10.14 -31.77 34.52
N GLU A 304 -9.07 -32.51 34.80
CA GLU A 304 -9.11 -33.94 35.03
C GLU A 304 -10.13 -34.24 36.13
N ARG A 305 -11.25 -34.87 35.76
CA ARG A 305 -12.12 -35.51 36.75
C ARG A 305 -11.33 -36.65 37.37
N GLY A 306 -11.02 -36.51 38.65
CA GLY A 306 -10.46 -37.57 39.46
C GLY A 306 -11.27 -38.85 39.34
N GLN A 307 -10.61 -39.92 38.92
CA GLN A 307 -11.06 -41.27 39.18
C GLN A 307 -10.85 -41.54 40.68
N GLU A 308 -11.89 -41.37 41.48
CA GLU A 308 -11.94 -42.00 42.80
C GLU A 308 -12.15 -43.50 42.60
N GLY A 309 -11.11 -44.26 42.97
CA GLY A 309 -11.09 -45.71 42.93
C GLY A 309 -12.05 -46.33 43.92
N ALA A 310 -12.57 -47.48 43.52
CA ALA A 310 -13.25 -48.44 44.37
C ALA A 310 -12.38 -48.84 45.58
N GLY A 311 -12.99 -48.92 46.77
CA GLY A 311 -12.38 -49.53 47.93
C GLY A 311 -13.27 -49.57 49.18
N ARG A 312 -13.80 -50.77 49.47
CA ARG A 312 -14.43 -51.26 50.72
C ARG A 312 -15.88 -50.79 50.93
N THR A 313 -16.86 -51.66 51.18
CA THR A 313 -16.93 -53.00 51.80
C THR A 313 -17.90 -53.92 51.09
#